data_AF-A0A423KN98-F1
#
_entry.id   AF-A0A423KN98-F1
#
_cell.length_a   1.000
_cell.length_b   1.000
_cell.length_c   1.000
_cell.angle_alpha   90.00
_cell.angle_beta   90.00
_cell.angle_gamma   90.00
#
_symmetry.space_group_name_H-M   'P 1'
#
loop_
_entity.id
_entity.type
_entity.pdbx_description
1 polymer ?
#
loop_
_entity_poly.entity_id
_entity_poly.type
_entity_poly.pdbx_seq_one_letter_code
_entity_poly.pdbx_strand_id
1 'polypeptide(L)'
;MSLENNNDAFMANLYVDGLPLVLNQQRLKRRLQDPRITRRERLDVEVALADRDGTSFVTLADHEDDKPLLFKFALQGDKYAVTAVLRGMYDGWRLKIEANTHHLSVSDSAASNLFSISKHGAPRARLEHLGAGPSYIQLVSERNGRALYKAEEAGRKYFMDVDPNTTVHNAFNNAPVAFVLKIVDKLVPAAK
;
A
#
# COMPACT_ATOMS: atom_id res chain seq x y z
N MET A 1 3.05 8.89 32.01
CA MET A 1 2.32 7.62 31.80
C MET A 1 3.12 6.79 30.80
N SER A 2 3.25 5.51 31.12
CA SER A 2 4.28 4.56 30.66
C SER A 2 4.35 4.36 29.14
N LEU A 3 5.59 4.41 28.63
CA LEU A 3 5.96 3.89 27.31
C LEU A 3 5.72 2.37 27.30
N GLU A 4 4.65 1.92 26.66
CA GLU A 4 4.48 0.51 26.33
C GLU A 4 5.47 0.14 25.21
N ASN A 5 6.61 -0.40 25.64
CA ASN A 5 7.50 -1.17 24.80
C ASN A 5 6.85 -2.53 24.50
N ASN A 6 6.32 -2.71 23.30
CA ASN A 6 6.27 -4.01 22.62
C ASN A 6 6.25 -3.79 21.11
N ASN A 7 7.46 -3.73 20.56
CA ASN A 7 7.75 -3.36 19.17
C ASN A 7 7.51 -4.56 18.24
N ASP A 8 6.27 -5.07 18.16
CA ASP A 8 5.89 -6.04 17.14
C ASP A 8 5.73 -5.33 15.80
N ALA A 9 6.87 -5.06 15.17
CA ALA A 9 6.94 -4.47 13.84
C ALA A 9 7.66 -5.41 12.88
N PHE A 10 7.22 -5.41 11.63
CA PHE A 10 7.90 -6.12 10.57
C PHE A 10 7.88 -5.30 9.30
N MET A 11 8.85 -5.59 8.43
CA MET A 11 8.93 -4.98 7.12
C MET A 11 8.50 -5.99 6.07
N ALA A 12 7.67 -5.56 5.14
CA ALA A 12 7.19 -6.41 4.07
C ALA A 12 7.03 -5.65 2.75
N ASN A 13 7.09 -6.39 1.65
CA ASN A 13 6.61 -5.95 0.36
C ASN A 13 5.20 -6.52 0.12
N LEU A 14 4.41 -5.78 -0.64
CA LEU A 14 3.09 -6.20 -1.10
C LEU A 14 3.10 -6.33 -2.62
N TYR A 15 2.38 -7.31 -3.13
CA TYR A 15 2.22 -7.55 -4.56
C TYR A 15 0.76 -7.88 -4.86
N VAL A 16 0.33 -7.56 -6.07
CA VAL A 16 -0.98 -7.98 -6.63
C VAL A 16 -0.75 -8.40 -8.07
N ASP A 17 -1.27 -9.57 -8.44
CA ASP A 17 -1.13 -10.13 -9.80
C ASP A 17 0.33 -10.18 -10.29
N GLY A 18 1.27 -10.54 -9.40
CA GLY A 18 2.71 -10.58 -9.69
C GLY A 18 3.42 -9.22 -9.66
N LEU A 19 2.68 -8.12 -9.75
CA LEU A 19 3.24 -6.77 -9.76
C LEU A 19 3.46 -6.23 -8.35
N PRO A 20 4.61 -5.60 -8.07
CA PRO A 20 4.86 -4.98 -6.78
C PRO A 20 4.02 -3.72 -6.57
N LEU A 21 3.60 -3.49 -5.33
CA LEU A 21 3.06 -2.20 -4.91
C LEU A 21 4.18 -1.17 -4.83
N VAL A 22 3.89 0.03 -5.33
CA VAL A 22 4.80 1.18 -5.34
C VAL A 22 4.02 2.47 -5.04
N LEU A 23 4.71 3.52 -4.61
CA LEU A 23 4.13 4.88 -4.70
C LEU A 23 4.13 5.33 -6.16
N ASN A 24 3.12 6.11 -6.56
CA ASN A 24 3.07 6.62 -7.92
C ASN A 24 4.31 7.47 -8.27
N GLN A 25 4.90 8.14 -7.29
CA GLN A 25 6.19 8.80 -7.45
C GLN A 25 7.29 7.86 -7.99
N GLN A 26 7.38 6.63 -7.50
CA GLN A 26 8.39 5.66 -7.96
C GLN A 26 8.13 5.27 -9.41
N ARG A 27 6.85 5.01 -9.76
CA ARG A 27 6.43 4.66 -11.12
C ARG A 27 6.76 5.79 -12.12
N LEU A 28 6.39 7.02 -11.78
CA LEU A 28 6.66 8.20 -12.61
C LEU A 28 8.17 8.47 -12.79
N LYS A 29 8.97 8.35 -11.72
CA LYS A 29 10.43 8.49 -11.82
C LYS A 29 11.06 7.43 -12.73
N ARG A 30 10.55 6.18 -12.70
CA ARG A 30 10.99 5.14 -13.64
C ARG A 30 10.58 5.47 -15.07
N ARG A 31 9.36 5.95 -15.29
CA ARG A 31 8.89 6.33 -16.62
C ARG A 31 9.77 7.41 -17.25
N LEU A 32 10.30 8.37 -16.47
CA LEU A 32 11.26 9.36 -16.98
C LEU A 32 12.59 8.76 -17.46
N GLN A 33 12.94 7.56 -17.00
CA GLN A 33 14.15 6.84 -17.39
C GLN A 33 13.95 6.00 -18.65
N ASP A 34 12.71 5.86 -19.15
CA ASP A 34 12.43 5.13 -20.38
C ASP A 34 13.05 5.86 -21.59
N PRO A 35 13.97 5.23 -22.35
CA PRO A 35 14.58 5.84 -23.52
C PRO A 35 13.58 6.14 -24.65
N ARG A 36 12.40 5.52 -24.63
CA ARG A 36 11.35 5.69 -25.65
C ARG A 36 10.30 6.73 -25.27
N ILE A 37 10.43 7.38 -24.11
CA ILE A 37 9.48 8.41 -23.68
C ILE A 37 9.50 9.59 -24.65
N THR A 38 8.32 9.99 -25.14
CA THR A 38 8.21 11.17 -25.99
C THR A 38 8.37 12.45 -25.17
N ARG A 39 8.72 13.57 -25.82
CA ARG A 39 8.83 14.88 -25.14
C ARG A 39 7.53 15.29 -24.47
N ARG A 40 6.39 15.02 -25.09
CA ARG A 40 5.07 15.31 -24.54
C ARG A 40 4.83 14.52 -23.25
N GLU A 41 5.02 13.20 -23.29
CA GLU A 41 4.84 12.35 -22.11
C GLU A 41 5.79 12.71 -20.98
N ARG A 42 7.03 13.09 -21.31
CA ARG A 42 7.99 13.57 -20.31
C ARG A 42 7.45 14.79 -19.57
N LEU A 43 6.91 15.78 -20.29
CA LEU A 43 6.31 16.97 -19.68
C LEU A 43 5.09 16.60 -18.82
N ASP A 44 4.23 15.70 -19.31
CA ASP A 44 3.06 15.22 -18.55
C ASP A 44 3.49 14.53 -17.23
N VAL A 45 4.57 13.75 -17.27
CA VAL A 45 5.15 13.09 -16.09
C VAL A 45 5.81 14.09 -15.13
N GLU A 46 6.52 15.09 -15.64
CA GLU A 46 7.12 16.16 -14.83
C GLU A 46 6.06 16.98 -14.10
N VAL A 47 4.96 17.32 -14.79
CA VAL A 47 3.79 17.98 -14.17
C VAL A 47 3.20 17.08 -13.08
N ALA A 48 2.98 15.80 -13.37
CA ALA A 48 2.45 14.87 -12.38
C ALA A 48 3.38 14.68 -11.17
N LEU A 49 4.70 14.73 -11.35
CA LEU A 49 5.69 14.64 -10.27
C LEU A 49 5.73 15.89 -9.38
N ALA A 50 5.37 17.05 -9.92
CA ALA A 50 5.26 18.29 -9.16
C ALA A 50 3.98 18.34 -8.31
N ASP A 51 2.98 17.51 -8.63
CA ASP A 51 1.73 17.39 -7.88
C ASP A 51 1.83 16.31 -6.78
N ARG A 52 1.55 16.72 -5.54
CA ARG A 52 1.55 15.81 -4.37
C ARG A 52 0.42 14.79 -4.47
N ASP A 53 -0.76 15.19 -4.92
CA ASP A 53 -1.90 14.28 -5.07
C ASP A 53 -1.62 13.28 -6.20
N GLY A 54 -0.95 13.76 -7.25
CA GLY A 54 -0.42 12.94 -8.33
C GLY A 54 0.69 11.96 -7.92
N THR A 55 1.36 12.09 -6.77
CA THR A 55 2.53 11.25 -6.43
C THR A 55 2.41 10.41 -5.16
N SER A 56 1.52 10.79 -4.25
CA SER A 56 1.39 10.20 -2.90
C SER A 56 0.50 8.96 -2.84
N PHE A 57 -0.23 8.61 -3.88
CA PHE A 57 -1.07 7.41 -3.88
C PHE A 57 -0.27 6.11 -4.11
N VAL A 58 -0.76 5.02 -3.54
CA VAL A 58 -0.22 3.67 -3.74
C VAL A 58 -0.85 3.05 -5.00
N THR A 59 0.00 2.50 -5.86
CA THR A 59 -0.36 1.89 -7.14
C THR A 59 0.43 0.59 -7.33
N LEU A 60 0.14 -0.12 -8.41
CA LEU A 60 1.05 -1.13 -8.94
C LEU A 60 2.15 -0.50 -9.79
N ALA A 61 3.30 -1.17 -9.77
CA ALA A 61 4.39 -0.99 -10.70
C ALA A 61 3.96 -1.26 -12.15
N ASP A 62 4.75 -0.75 -13.09
CA ASP A 62 4.53 -1.01 -14.50
C ASP A 62 5.06 -2.41 -14.88
N HIS A 63 6.11 -2.90 -14.19
CA HIS A 63 6.80 -4.16 -14.52
C HIS A 63 7.02 -5.03 -13.27
N GLU A 64 7.14 -6.35 -13.44
CA GLU A 64 7.31 -7.31 -12.34
C GLU A 64 8.66 -7.18 -11.61
N ASP A 65 9.70 -6.74 -12.32
CA ASP A 65 11.05 -6.51 -11.82
C ASP A 65 11.23 -5.10 -11.21
N ASP A 66 10.16 -4.30 -11.18
CA ASP A 66 10.20 -3.01 -10.50
C ASP A 66 10.49 -3.19 -9.00
N LYS A 67 11.29 -2.27 -8.45
CA LYS A 67 11.68 -2.31 -7.04
C LYS A 67 10.43 -2.07 -6.18
N PRO A 68 10.01 -3.04 -5.35
CA PRO A 68 8.83 -2.90 -4.53
C PRO A 68 9.01 -1.82 -3.47
N LEU A 69 7.90 -1.16 -3.11
CA LEU A 69 7.85 -0.34 -1.92
C LEU A 69 7.95 -1.21 -0.67
N LEU A 70 8.77 -0.78 0.27
CA LEU A 70 8.89 -1.41 1.56
C LEU A 70 7.90 -0.76 2.52
N PHE A 71 7.11 -1.59 3.19
CA PHE A 71 6.16 -1.16 4.20
C PHE A 71 6.59 -1.66 5.56
N LYS A 72 6.60 -0.77 6.56
CA LYS A 72 6.73 -1.13 7.97
C LYS A 72 5.33 -1.23 8.57
N PHE A 73 4.98 -2.43 9.02
CA PHE A 73 3.77 -2.71 9.77
C PHE A 73 4.12 -2.64 11.24
N ALA A 74 3.60 -1.64 11.97
CA ALA A 74 3.79 -1.52 13.42
C ALA A 74 2.46 -1.80 14.11
N LEU A 75 2.43 -2.83 14.97
CA LEU A 75 1.24 -3.21 15.70
C LEU A 75 0.85 -2.11 16.70
N GLN A 76 -0.44 -1.78 16.75
CA GLN A 76 -1.09 -0.87 17.69
C GLN A 76 -2.37 -1.55 18.18
N GLY A 77 -2.31 -2.17 19.36
CA GLY A 77 -3.37 -3.07 19.83
C GLY A 77 -3.45 -4.33 18.98
N ASP A 78 -4.50 -4.45 18.16
CA ASP A 78 -4.72 -5.54 17.22
C ASP A 78 -4.75 -5.10 15.75
N LYS A 79 -4.31 -3.85 15.49
CA LYS A 79 -4.29 -3.20 14.17
C LYS A 79 -2.88 -2.76 13.84
N TYR A 80 -2.62 -2.39 12.60
CA TYR A 80 -1.33 -1.90 12.15
C TYR A 80 -1.40 -0.44 11.73
N ALA A 81 -0.46 0.35 12.24
CA ALA A 81 -0.03 1.55 11.54
C ALA A 81 0.97 1.12 10.46
N VAL A 82 0.63 1.36 9.20
CA VAL A 82 1.46 0.96 8.06
C VAL A 82 2.21 2.18 7.54
N THR A 83 3.53 2.10 7.48
CA THR A 83 4.41 3.20 7.11
C THR A 83 5.16 2.85 5.82
N ALA A 84 5.18 3.75 4.86
CA ALA A 84 6.03 3.64 3.68
C ALA A 84 7.48 3.94 4.06
N VAL A 85 8.40 3.06 3.65
CA VAL A 85 9.84 3.21 3.86
C VAL A 85 10.50 3.37 2.50
N LEU A 86 10.84 4.61 2.18
CA LEU A 86 11.34 4.99 0.86
C LEU A 86 12.26 6.20 1.02
N ARG A 87 13.47 6.15 0.44
CA ARG A 87 14.34 7.33 0.43
C ARG A 87 13.67 8.49 -0.33
N GLY A 88 13.44 9.61 0.34
CA GLY A 88 12.95 10.85 -0.26
C GLY A 88 11.77 11.44 0.50
N MET A 89 10.92 12.16 -0.23
CA MET A 89 9.82 12.98 0.32
C MET A 89 8.82 12.20 1.18
N TYR A 90 8.54 10.95 0.81
CA TYR A 90 7.51 10.13 1.43
C TYR A 90 8.05 9.16 2.50
N ASP A 91 9.32 9.30 2.88
CA ASP A 91 9.92 8.42 3.90
C ASP A 91 9.22 8.60 5.25
N GLY A 92 8.83 7.50 5.88
CA GLY A 92 8.18 7.54 7.19
C GLY A 92 6.71 7.99 7.16
N TRP A 93 6.14 8.25 5.99
CA TRP A 93 4.72 8.61 5.87
C TRP A 93 3.84 7.38 6.01
N ARG A 94 2.65 7.55 6.59
CA ARG A 94 1.75 6.45 6.90
C ARG A 94 0.66 6.30 5.86
N LEU A 95 0.24 5.06 5.64
CA LEU A 95 -0.92 4.77 4.79
C LEU A 95 -2.17 5.48 5.31
N LYS A 96 -2.95 6.00 4.38
CA LYS A 96 -4.19 6.72 4.62
C LYS A 96 -5.18 6.37 3.52
N ILE A 97 -6.46 6.34 3.86
CA ILE A 97 -7.55 6.36 2.90
C ILE A 97 -7.99 7.81 2.76
N GLU A 98 -7.90 8.37 1.55
CA GLU A 98 -8.37 9.73 1.30
C GLU A 98 -9.88 9.84 1.48
N ALA A 99 -10.32 10.91 2.16
CA ALA A 99 -11.70 11.02 2.60
C ALA A 99 -12.69 11.11 1.43
N ASN A 100 -12.30 11.81 0.36
CA ASN A 100 -13.17 12.10 -0.79
C ASN A 100 -13.08 11.03 -1.88
N THR A 101 -11.86 10.61 -2.23
CA THR A 101 -11.63 9.66 -3.33
C THR A 101 -11.58 8.21 -2.86
N HIS A 102 -11.49 7.95 -1.55
CA HIS A 102 -11.24 6.63 -0.98
C HIS A 102 -9.93 5.97 -1.43
N HIS A 103 -9.04 6.70 -2.11
CA HIS A 103 -7.76 6.17 -2.57
C HIS A 103 -6.82 5.91 -1.40
N LEU A 104 -6.08 4.80 -1.48
CA LEU A 104 -4.96 4.51 -0.60
C LEU A 104 -3.77 5.41 -0.98
N SER A 105 -3.36 6.26 -0.05
CA SER A 105 -2.26 7.20 -0.17
C SER A 105 -1.32 7.11 1.02
N VAL A 106 -0.25 7.90 0.98
CA VAL A 106 0.58 8.17 2.17
C VAL A 106 0.40 9.60 2.66
N SER A 107 0.43 9.79 3.97
CA SER A 107 0.32 11.09 4.62
C SER A 107 1.30 11.21 5.79
N ASP A 108 1.83 12.41 5.99
CA ASP A 108 2.60 12.86 7.15
C ASP A 108 1.72 13.38 8.29
N SER A 109 0.40 13.48 8.08
CA SER A 109 -0.53 13.96 9.10
C SER A 109 -0.71 12.96 10.24
N ALA A 110 -0.91 13.48 11.45
CA ALA A 110 -1.06 12.67 12.67
C ALA A 110 -2.28 11.72 12.67
N ALA A 111 -3.26 11.96 11.79
CA ALA A 111 -4.53 11.20 11.71
C ALA A 111 -4.52 10.13 10.60
N SER A 112 -3.41 9.43 10.41
CA SER A 112 -3.32 8.33 9.43
C SER A 112 -4.21 7.15 9.84
N ASN A 113 -4.67 6.35 8.87
CA ASN A 113 -5.56 5.24 9.14
C ASN A 113 -4.81 4.02 9.70
N LEU A 114 -5.53 3.20 10.48
CA LEU A 114 -5.07 1.89 10.90
C LEU A 114 -5.63 0.83 9.95
N PHE A 115 -4.94 -0.30 9.88
CA PHE A 115 -5.29 -1.41 9.00
C PHE A 115 -5.20 -2.73 9.74
N SER A 116 -6.12 -3.65 9.50
CA SER A 116 -5.97 -5.05 9.89
C SER A 116 -5.49 -5.89 8.71
N ILE A 117 -4.81 -6.98 9.01
CA ILE A 117 -4.44 -8.00 8.02
C ILE A 117 -5.40 -9.17 8.23
N SER A 118 -6.12 -9.57 7.19
CA SER A 118 -6.96 -10.76 7.19
C SER A 118 -6.35 -11.83 6.28
N LYS A 119 -6.36 -13.09 6.71
CA LYS A 119 -6.02 -14.26 5.90
C LYS A 119 -6.89 -15.44 6.29
N HIS A 120 -6.87 -16.49 5.48
CA HIS A 120 -7.57 -17.72 5.79
C HIS A 120 -7.20 -18.24 7.20
N GLY A 121 -8.21 -18.48 8.04
CA GLY A 121 -8.05 -18.93 9.43
C GLY A 121 -7.64 -17.84 10.43
N ALA A 122 -7.37 -16.60 10.01
CA ALA A 122 -6.98 -15.50 10.90
C ALA A 122 -7.51 -14.15 10.37
N PRO A 123 -8.72 -13.70 10.78
CA PRO A 123 -9.31 -12.45 10.31
C PRO A 123 -8.59 -11.19 10.83
N ARG A 124 -7.82 -11.31 11.92
CA ARG A 124 -6.90 -10.29 12.45
C ARG A 124 -5.52 -10.90 12.66
N ALA A 125 -4.83 -11.15 11.55
CA ALA A 125 -3.53 -11.78 11.52
C ALA A 125 -2.44 -10.92 12.18
N ARG A 126 -1.73 -11.55 13.11
CA ARG A 126 -0.50 -11.04 13.74
C ARG A 126 0.74 -11.61 13.08
N LEU A 127 1.93 -11.10 13.42
CA LEU A 127 3.20 -11.61 12.88
C LEU A 127 3.35 -13.13 13.05
N GLU A 128 2.89 -13.70 14.16
CA GLU A 128 2.88 -15.16 14.41
C GLU A 128 2.03 -15.97 13.42
N HIS A 129 1.01 -15.34 12.84
CA HIS A 129 0.14 -15.94 11.82
C HIS A 129 0.74 -15.82 10.41
N LEU A 130 1.79 -15.02 10.24
CA LEU A 130 2.48 -14.80 8.98
C LEU A 130 3.72 -15.69 8.91
N GLY A 131 3.71 -16.62 7.96
CA GLY A 131 4.85 -17.53 7.74
C GLY A 131 6.08 -16.79 7.23
N ALA A 132 7.22 -17.49 7.17
CA ALA A 132 8.45 -16.93 6.62
C ALA A 132 8.39 -16.70 5.08
N GLY A 133 7.46 -17.37 4.39
CA GLY A 133 7.26 -17.24 2.94
C GLY A 133 6.16 -16.25 2.56
N PRO A 134 5.97 -16.02 1.24
CA PRO A 134 4.87 -15.22 0.72
C PRO A 134 3.51 -15.76 1.21
N SER A 135 2.60 -14.86 1.58
CA SER A 135 1.28 -15.21 2.08
C SER A 135 0.20 -14.34 1.43
N TYR A 136 -0.89 -14.96 0.99
CA TYR A 136 -2.07 -14.20 0.57
C TYR A 136 -2.77 -13.58 1.78
N ILE A 137 -3.06 -12.28 1.69
CA ILE A 137 -3.76 -11.50 2.70
C ILE A 137 -4.77 -10.56 2.04
N GLN A 138 -5.69 -10.05 2.85
CA GLN A 138 -6.44 -8.84 2.58
C GLN A 138 -5.99 -7.76 3.56
N LEU A 139 -5.79 -6.55 3.07
CA LEU A 139 -5.62 -5.39 3.92
C LEU A 139 -7.00 -4.78 4.18
N VAL A 140 -7.37 -4.61 5.44
CA VAL A 140 -8.68 -4.13 5.87
C VAL A 140 -8.54 -2.74 6.45
N SER A 141 -9.28 -1.78 5.91
CA SER A 141 -9.35 -0.41 6.42
C SER A 141 -10.14 -0.40 7.74
N GLU A 142 -9.52 0.04 8.82
CA GLU A 142 -10.21 0.16 10.12
C GLU A 142 -11.12 1.39 10.17
N ARG A 143 -11.13 2.23 9.12
CA ARG A 143 -12.06 3.35 8.98
C ARG A 143 -13.50 2.87 8.81
N ASN A 144 -13.70 1.77 8.07
CA ASN A 144 -15.02 1.27 7.71
C ASN A 144 -15.15 -0.27 7.80
N GLY A 145 -14.09 -0.97 8.23
CA GLY A 145 -14.05 -2.43 8.36
C GLY A 145 -14.02 -3.18 7.04
N ARG A 146 -13.77 -2.51 5.91
CA ARG A 146 -13.77 -3.14 4.58
C ARG A 146 -12.36 -3.48 4.12
N ALA A 147 -12.24 -4.65 3.50
CA ALA A 147 -11.05 -5.02 2.75
C ALA A 147 -10.88 -4.08 1.55
N LEU A 148 -9.63 -3.81 1.17
CA LEU A 148 -9.36 -2.95 0.04
C LEU A 148 -9.77 -3.61 -1.28
N TYR A 149 -10.15 -2.79 -2.25
CA TYR A 149 -10.46 -3.15 -3.62
C TYR A 149 -9.41 -2.59 -4.54
N LYS A 150 -9.19 -3.24 -5.69
CA LYS A 150 -8.39 -2.71 -6.79
C LYS A 150 -9.34 -2.04 -7.78
N ALA A 151 -9.05 -0.80 -8.14
CA ALA A 151 -9.76 -0.05 -9.16
C ALA A 151 -8.81 0.32 -10.30
N GLU A 152 -9.36 0.54 -11.49
CA GLU A 152 -8.62 1.07 -12.63
C GLU A 152 -9.42 2.21 -13.27
N GLU A 153 -8.79 3.38 -13.41
CA GLU A 153 -9.39 4.56 -14.02
C GLU A 153 -8.36 5.21 -14.95
N ALA A 154 -8.71 5.39 -16.22
CA ALA A 154 -7.83 5.96 -17.25
C ALA A 154 -6.44 5.29 -17.31
N GLY A 155 -6.40 3.95 -17.15
CA GLY A 155 -5.15 3.16 -17.14
C GLY A 155 -4.32 3.30 -15.86
N ARG A 156 -4.82 4.02 -14.84
CA ARG A 156 -4.18 4.13 -13.53
C ARG A 156 -4.83 3.15 -12.57
N LYS A 157 -4.01 2.39 -11.85
CA LYS A 157 -4.45 1.42 -10.86
C LYS A 157 -4.43 2.05 -9.47
N TYR A 158 -5.54 1.92 -8.75
CA TYR A 158 -5.71 2.44 -7.40
C TYR A 158 -6.17 1.34 -6.45
N PHE A 159 -5.94 1.56 -5.16
CA PHE A 159 -6.51 0.76 -4.08
C PHE A 159 -7.48 1.61 -3.28
N MET A 160 -8.64 1.05 -2.92
CA MET A 160 -9.72 1.83 -2.29
C MET A 160 -10.42 1.01 -1.20
N ASP A 161 -11.01 1.67 -0.20
CA ASP A 161 -11.80 0.99 0.86
C ASP A 161 -13.31 0.91 0.55
N VAL A 162 -13.68 1.23 -0.69
CA VAL A 162 -15.04 1.11 -1.23
C VAL A 162 -15.00 0.27 -2.51
N ASP A 163 -16.13 -0.39 -2.80
CA ASP A 163 -16.29 -1.15 -4.04
C ASP A 163 -16.32 -0.15 -5.22
N PRO A 164 -15.36 -0.24 -6.17
CA PRO A 164 -15.30 0.69 -7.30
C PRO A 164 -16.41 0.45 -8.32
N ASN A 165 -17.09 -0.69 -8.29
CA ASN A 165 -18.17 -1.00 -9.23
C ASN A 165 -19.53 -0.84 -8.53
N THR A 166 -20.02 0.41 -8.51
CA THR A 166 -21.35 0.75 -7.97
C THR A 166 -22.49 0.40 -8.94
N THR A 167 -22.17 0.11 -10.20
CA THR A 167 -23.15 -0.32 -11.20
C THR A 167 -23.34 -1.82 -11.12
N VAL A 168 -24.58 -2.28 -10.93
CA VAL A 168 -24.98 -3.69 -10.72
C VAL A 168 -24.71 -4.60 -11.94
N HIS A 169 -23.87 -4.18 -12.87
CA HIS A 169 -23.39 -5.01 -13.98
C HIS A 169 -22.23 -5.87 -13.47
N ASN A 170 -22.55 -7.14 -13.21
CA ASN A 170 -21.69 -8.26 -12.78
C ASN A 170 -20.48 -8.57 -13.70
N ALA A 171 -20.07 -7.67 -14.60
CA ALA A 171 -18.99 -7.92 -15.55
C ALA A 171 -17.59 -7.84 -14.92
N PHE A 172 -17.47 -7.26 -13.73
CA PHE A 172 -16.22 -7.21 -12.96
C PHE A 172 -16.43 -7.89 -11.61
N ASN A 173 -15.56 -8.82 -11.27
CA ASN A 173 -15.61 -9.56 -10.02
C ASN A 173 -15.29 -8.57 -8.88
N ASN A 174 -16.32 -8.08 -8.16
CA ASN A 174 -16.20 -7.09 -7.06
C ASN A 174 -15.59 -7.69 -5.78
N ALA A 175 -14.64 -8.62 -5.92
CA ALA A 175 -13.96 -9.20 -4.78
C ALA A 175 -12.91 -8.21 -4.24
N PRO A 176 -12.77 -8.09 -2.91
CA PRO A 176 -11.63 -7.38 -2.34
C PRO A 176 -10.31 -7.96 -2.87
N VAL A 177 -9.32 -7.10 -3.05
CA VAL A 177 -8.04 -7.50 -3.63
C VAL A 177 -7.28 -8.42 -2.66
N ALA A 178 -6.75 -9.52 -3.21
CA ALA A 178 -5.82 -10.39 -2.51
C ALA A 178 -4.39 -9.89 -2.74
N PHE A 179 -3.75 -9.41 -1.68
CA PHE A 179 -2.34 -9.05 -1.71
C PHE A 179 -1.48 -10.28 -1.39
N VAL A 180 -0.34 -10.41 -2.06
CA VAL A 180 0.75 -11.27 -1.60
C VAL A 180 1.64 -10.43 -0.70
N LEU A 181 1.71 -10.78 0.58
CA LEU A 181 2.62 -10.19 1.55
C LEU A 181 3.88 -11.05 1.66
N LYS A 182 5.04 -10.41 1.46
CA LYS A 182 6.36 -11.04 1.63
C LYS A 182 7.14 -10.28 2.70
N ILE A 183 7.38 -10.94 3.84
CA ILE A 183 8.19 -10.36 4.92
C ILE A 183 9.66 -10.31 4.46
N VAL A 184 10.28 -9.15 4.63
CA VAL A 184 11.69 -8.89 4.28
C VAL A 184 12.56 -8.87 5.53
N ASP A 185 12.02 -8.33 6.63
CA ASP A 185 12.73 -8.24 7.90
C ASP A 185 11.73 -8.31 9.06
N LYS A 186 12.12 -9.01 10.13
CA LYS A 186 11.39 -9.06 11.39
C LYS A 186 12.16 -8.19 12.38
N LEU A 187 11.62 -7.01 12.70
CA LEU A 187 12.17 -6.21 13.77
C LEU A 187 11.70 -6.80 15.10
N VAL A 188 12.41 -7.82 15.58
CA VAL A 188 12.16 -8.38 16.91
C VAL A 188 12.59 -7.32 17.93
N PRO A 189 11.77 -6.98 18.94
CA PRO A 189 12.21 -6.09 20.00
C PRO A 189 13.43 -6.70 20.69
N ALA A 190 14.50 -5.91 20.83
CA ALA A 190 15.69 -6.32 21.57
C ALA A 190 15.25 -6.79 22.97
N ALA A 191 15.55 -8.04 23.31
CA ALA A 191 15.30 -8.58 24.64
C ALA A 191 16.01 -7.67 25.66
N LYS A 192 15.22 -7.15 26.61
CA LYS A 192 15.76 -6.53 27.83
C LYS A 192 16.10 -7.60 28.84
#